data_AF-A0A538GJG2-F1
#
_entry.id   AF-A0A538GJG2-F1
#
_cell.length_a   1.000
_cell.length_b   1.000
_cell.length_c   1.000
_cell.angle_alpha   90.00
_cell.angle_beta   90.00
_cell.angle_gamma   90.00
#
_symmetry.space_group_name_H-M   'P 1'
#
loop_
_entity.id
_entity.type
_entity.pdbx_description
1 polymer ?
#
loop_
_entity_poly.entity_id
_entity_poly.type
_entity_poly.pdbx_seq_one_letter_code
_entity_poly.pdbx_strand_id
1 'polypeptide(L)'
;MTIAGLLRFFLAAVLLGAAVAKLLAGGRARTALRSYGVTRPPLQTALWAGLITAETGLAIAVALQVPDSAEAAAGLLTVFALGMVWAIARGRA
;
A
#
# COMPACT_ATOMS: atom_id res chain seq x y z
N MET A 1 -19.86 -10.98 -16.93
CA MET A 1 -18.69 -10.58 -16.10
C MET A 1 -18.18 -11.83 -15.39
N THR A 2 -16.89 -12.15 -15.47
CA THR A 2 -16.34 -13.33 -14.78
C THR A 2 -16.03 -13.01 -13.32
N ILE A 3 -15.99 -14.02 -12.44
CA ILE A 3 -15.61 -13.85 -11.03
C ILE A 3 -14.23 -13.19 -10.92
N ALA A 4 -13.26 -13.63 -11.73
CA ALA A 4 -11.93 -13.05 -11.77
C ALA A 4 -11.94 -11.56 -12.18
N GLY A 5 -12.78 -11.17 -13.14
CA GLY A 5 -12.93 -9.77 -13.54
C GLY A 5 -13.52 -8.91 -12.42
N LEU A 6 -14.48 -9.44 -11.66
CA LEU A 6 -15.07 -8.76 -10.51
C LEU A 6 -14.05 -8.58 -9.38
N LEU A 7 -13.27 -9.61 -9.07
CA LEU A 7 -12.21 -9.54 -8.07
C LEU A 7 -11.13 -8.50 -8.44
N ARG A 8 -10.71 -8.46 -9.71
CA ARG A 8 -9.76 -7.45 -10.20
C ARG A 8 -10.32 -6.04 -10.08
N PHE A 9 -11.59 -5.84 -10.40
CA PHE A 9 -12.25 -4.55 -10.22
C PHE A 9 -12.24 -4.10 -8.75
N PHE A 10 -12.63 -4.98 -7.83
CA PHE A 10 -12.57 -4.67 -6.40
C PHE A 10 -11.14 -4.42 -5.91
N LEU A 11 -10.17 -5.21 -6.35
CA LEU A 11 -8.77 -5.01 -6.00
C LEU A 11 -8.26 -3.63 -6.45
N ALA A 12 -8.55 -3.24 -7.70
CA ALA A 12 -8.20 -1.92 -8.22
C ALA A 12 -8.87 -0.80 -7.41
N ALA A 13 -10.16 -0.93 -7.10
CA ALA A 13 -10.90 0.04 -6.29
C ALA A 13 -10.33 0.16 -4.87
N VAL A 14 -9.96 -0.95 -4.23
CA VAL A 14 -9.34 -0.96 -2.90
C VAL A 14 -7.97 -0.30 -2.92
N LEU A 15 -7.12 -0.62 -3.89
CA LEU A 15 -5.79 -0.02 -4.02
C LEU A 15 -5.88 1.50 -4.24
N LEU A 16 -6.78 1.94 -5.12
CA LEU A 16 -6.98 3.37 -5.37
C LEU A 16 -7.56 4.08 -4.14
N GLY A 17 -8.56 3.47 -3.49
CA GLY A 17 -9.14 4.00 -2.24
C GLY A 17 -8.10 4.11 -1.13
N ALA A 18 -7.22 3.12 -1.00
CA ALA A 18 -6.12 3.14 -0.03
C ALA A 18 -5.10 4.26 -0.33
N ALA A 19 -4.75 4.49 -1.60
CA ALA A 19 -3.86 5.57 -2.01
C ALA A 19 -4.47 6.95 -1.70
N VAL A 20 -5.75 7.13 -2.01
CA VAL A 20 -6.50 8.37 -1.69
C VAL A 20 -6.57 8.59 -0.18
N ALA A 21 -6.89 7.54 0.59
CA ALA A 21 -6.90 7.64 2.05
C ALA A 21 -5.54 8.07 2.62
N LYS A 22 -4.43 7.57 2.06
CA LYS A 22 -3.06 7.98 2.46
C LYS A 22 -2.73 9.43 2.09
N LEU A 23 -3.24 9.93 0.96
CA LEU A 23 -3.12 11.34 0.58
C LEU A 23 -3.87 12.23 1.58
N LEU A 24 -5.09 11.84 1.94
CA LEU A 24 -5.94 12.60 2.87
C LEU A 24 -5.43 12.56 4.33
N ALA A 25 -4.83 11.44 4.76
CA ALA A 25 -4.35 11.27 6.13
C ALA A 25 -3.13 12.15 6.47
N GLY A 26 -2.43 12.68 5.46
CA GLY A 26 -1.43 13.74 5.61
C GLY A 26 -0.26 13.41 6.54
N GLY A 27 0.18 14.40 7.34
CA GLY A 27 1.38 14.31 8.16
C GLY A 27 1.30 13.36 9.36
N ARG A 28 0.10 13.21 9.97
CA ARG A 28 -0.07 12.35 11.17
C ARG A 28 0.12 10.87 10.83
N ALA A 29 -0.42 10.42 9.68
CA ALA A 29 -0.21 9.04 9.24
C ALA A 29 1.26 8.75 8.88
N ARG A 30 1.97 9.73 8.30
CA ARG A 30 3.42 9.61 8.04
C ARG A 30 4.23 9.37 9.32
N THR A 31 3.83 9.97 10.45
CA THR A 31 4.54 9.74 11.72
C THR A 31 4.41 8.32 12.25
N ALA A 32 3.41 7.53 11.80
CA ALA A 32 3.29 6.12 12.15
C ALA A 32 4.46 5.28 11.59
N LEU A 33 5.16 5.76 10.57
CA LEU A 33 6.39 5.11 10.07
C LEU A 33 7.50 5.04 11.15
N ARG A 34 7.43 5.86 12.20
CA ARG A 34 8.33 5.76 13.35
C ARG A 34 8.20 4.44 14.10
N SER A 35 6.99 3.87 14.18
CA SER A 35 6.76 2.53 14.76
C SER A 35 7.53 1.45 14.01
N TYR A 36 7.78 1.67 12.71
CA TYR A 36 8.60 0.78 11.89
C TYR A 36 10.11 1.08 11.97
N GLY A 37 10.53 1.99 12.85
CA GLY A 37 11.93 2.40 13.00
C GLY A 37 12.40 3.47 11.99
N VAL A 38 11.50 3.99 11.16
CA VAL A 38 11.83 5.07 10.21
C VAL A 38 11.73 6.40 10.94
N THR A 39 12.85 6.93 11.43
CA THR A 39 12.87 8.17 12.23
C THR A 39 13.15 9.43 11.41
N ARG A 40 13.82 9.30 10.25
CA ARG A 40 14.23 10.43 9.41
C ARG A 40 13.02 11.01 8.62
N PRO A 41 12.68 12.30 8.78
CA PRO A 41 11.58 12.94 8.05
C PRO A 41 11.63 12.84 6.51
N PRO A 42 12.78 13.00 5.83
CA PRO A 42 12.82 12.86 4.37
C PRO A 42 12.54 11.42 3.94
N LEU A 43 13.04 10.43 4.69
CA LEU A 43 12.79 9.01 4.41
C LEU A 43 11.32 8.64 4.64
N GLN A 44 10.69 9.16 5.70
CA GLN A 44 9.24 9.00 5.91
C GLN A 44 8.43 9.55 4.74
N THR A 45 8.81 10.72 4.23
CA THR A 45 8.14 11.34 3.09
C THR A 45 8.33 10.53 1.81
N ALA A 46 9.56 10.09 1.53
CA ALA A 46 9.86 9.27 0.36
C ALA A 46 9.13 7.92 0.39
N LEU A 47 9.12 7.21 1.53
CA LEU A 47 8.40 5.94 1.68
C LEU A 47 6.89 6.13 1.55
N TRP A 48 6.35 7.22 2.12
CA TRP A 48 4.92 7.51 2.03
C TRP A 48 4.49 7.82 0.60
N ALA A 49 5.24 8.68 -0.09
CA ALA A 49 5.00 9.00 -1.49
C ALA A 49 5.15 7.75 -2.38
N GLY A 50 6.22 6.98 -2.16
CA GLY A 50 6.47 5.73 -2.89
C GLY A 50 5.35 4.72 -2.72
N LEU A 51 4.80 4.56 -1.51
CA LEU A 51 3.66 3.66 -1.26
C LEU A 51 2.40 4.13 -1.99
N ILE A 52 2.09 5.42 -1.96
CA ILE A 52 0.95 6.00 -2.70
C ILE A 52 1.12 5.75 -4.21
N THR A 53 2.32 6.01 -4.75
CA THR A 53 2.61 5.78 -6.16
C THR A 53 2.50 4.30 -6.54
N ALA A 54 3.01 3.39 -5.70
CA ALA A 54 2.93 1.96 -5.93
C ALA A 54 1.47 1.46 -5.94
N GLU A 55 0.66 1.85 -4.95
CA GLU A 55 -0.76 1.47 -4.88
C GLU A 55 -1.56 2.04 -6.06
N THR A 56 -1.32 3.31 -6.42
CA THR A 56 -1.99 3.94 -7.57
C THR A 56 -1.60 3.27 -8.89
N GLY A 57 -0.30 3.01 -9.08
CA GLY A 57 0.21 2.33 -10.27
C GLY A 57 -0.34 0.91 -10.40
N LEU A 58 -0.39 0.16 -9.29
CA LEU A 58 -0.99 -1.18 -9.27
C LEU A 58 -2.50 -1.14 -9.50
N ALA A 59 -3.22 -0.15 -8.96
CA ALA A 59 -4.65 0.01 -9.22
C ALA A 59 -4.93 0.18 -10.73
N ILE A 60 -4.14 1.05 -11.39
CA ILE A 60 -4.23 1.27 -12.84
C ILE A 60 -3.84 -0.01 -13.60
N ALA A 61 -2.75 -0.67 -13.23
CA ALA A 61 -2.29 -1.89 -13.89
C ALA A 61 -3.31 -3.03 -13.80
N VAL A 62 -3.92 -3.23 -12.62
CA VAL A 62 -4.98 -4.22 -12.41
C VAL A 62 -6.23 -3.87 -13.22
N ALA A 63 -6.62 -2.59 -13.27
CA ALA A 63 -7.76 -2.12 -14.06
C ALA A 63 -7.55 -2.33 -15.57
N LEU A 64 -6.32 -2.10 -16.06
CA LEU A 64 -5.91 -2.34 -17.44
C LEU A 64 -5.58 -3.82 -17.74
N GLN A 65 -5.71 -4.70 -16.74
CA GLN A 65 -5.43 -6.14 -16.85
C GLN A 65 -4.00 -6.46 -17.31
N VAL A 66 -3.04 -5.64 -16.88
CA VAL A 66 -1.61 -5.90 -17.12
C VAL A 66 -1.24 -7.25 -16.50
N PRO A 67 -0.48 -8.11 -17.21
CA PRO A 67 -0.01 -9.38 -16.68
C PRO A 67 0.70 -9.20 -15.33
N ASP A 68 0.51 -10.17 -14.42
CA ASP A 68 1.17 -10.25 -13.11
C ASP A 68 0.85 -9.09 -12.12
N SER A 69 -0.05 -8.18 -12.49
CA SER A 69 -0.38 -7.00 -11.67
C SER A 69 -1.10 -7.36 -10.37
N ALA A 70 -1.90 -8.43 -10.36
CA ALA A 70 -2.59 -8.89 -9.16
C ALA A 70 -1.62 -9.55 -8.17
N GLU A 71 -0.65 -10.29 -8.70
CA GLU A 71 0.43 -10.96 -7.98
C GLU A 71 1.37 -9.91 -7.37
N ALA A 72 1.70 -8.85 -8.12
CA ALA A 72 2.46 -7.72 -7.61
C ALA A 72 1.72 -7.00 -6.47
N ALA A 73 0.40 -6.81 -6.59
CA ALA A 73 -0.42 -6.26 -5.51
C ALA A 73 -0.44 -7.17 -4.28
N ALA A 74 -0.53 -8.49 -4.45
CA ALA A 74 -0.41 -9.44 -3.36
C ALA A 74 0.97 -9.37 -2.68
N GLY A 75 2.04 -9.23 -3.45
CA GLY A 75 3.40 -9.02 -2.94
C GLY A 75 3.50 -7.75 -2.09
N LEU A 76 2.94 -6.64 -2.55
CA LEU A 76 2.91 -5.38 -1.80
C LEU A 76 2.17 -5.54 -0.46
N LEU A 77 0.98 -6.17 -0.47
CA LEU A 77 0.20 -6.44 0.73
C LEU A 77 0.93 -7.38 1.70
N THR A 78 1.66 -8.36 1.16
CA THR A 78 2.48 -9.29 1.96
C THR A 78 3.61 -8.54 2.68
N VAL A 79 4.33 -7.67 1.99
CA VAL A 79 5.39 -6.84 2.61
C VAL A 79 4.80 -5.96 3.71
N PHE A 80 3.63 -5.35 3.48
CA PHE A 80 2.94 -4.57 4.50
C PHE A 80 2.57 -5.42 5.72
N ALA A 81 1.99 -6.60 5.51
CA ALA A 81 1.63 -7.52 6.58
C ALA A 81 2.86 -7.98 7.41
N LEU A 82 3.96 -8.30 6.74
CA LEU A 82 5.23 -8.64 7.41
C LEU A 82 5.77 -7.47 8.23
N GLY A 83 5.66 -6.24 7.72
CA GLY A 83 5.99 -5.03 8.46
C GLY A 83 5.17 -4.91 9.74
N MET A 84 3.85 -5.11 9.66
CA MET A 84 2.96 -5.07 10.82
C MET A 84 3.35 -6.12 11.86
N VAL A 85 3.55 -7.37 11.46
CA VAL A 85 3.99 -8.47 12.35
C VAL A 85 5.30 -8.10 13.06
N TRP A 86 6.25 -7.55 12.32
CA TRP A 86 7.54 -7.13 12.88
C TRP A 86 7.41 -5.96 13.86
N ALA A 87 6.55 -4.98 13.57
CA ALA A 87 6.29 -3.87 14.48
C ALA A 87 5.63 -4.33 15.79
N ILE A 88 4.66 -5.26 15.70
CA ILE A 88 4.02 -5.90 16.85
C ILE A 88 5.05 -6.69 17.66
N ALA A 89 5.88 -7.52 17.01
CA ALA A 89 6.91 -8.32 17.68
C ALA A 89 7.95 -7.47 18.44
N ARG A 90 8.12 -6.19 18.05
CA ARG A 90 9.00 -5.23 18.73
C ARG A 90 8.28 -4.33 19.74
N GLY A 91 6.98 -4.53 19.98
CA GLY A 91 6.17 -3.70 20.88
C GLY A 91 5.99 -2.26 20.41
N ARG A 92 5.94 -2.03 19.08
CA ARG A 92 5.88 -0.69 18.47
C ARG A 92 4.54 -0.37 17.78
N ALA A 93 3.66 -1.37 17.67
CA ALA A 93 2.34 -1.25 17.08
C ALA A 93 1.29 -1.00 18.16
#